data_AF-A0A2M7P466-F1
#
_entry.id   AF-A0A2M7P466-F1
#
_cell.length_a   1.000
_cell.length_b   1.000
_cell.length_c   1.000
_cell.angle_alpha   90.00
_cell.angle_beta   90.00
_cell.angle_gamma   90.00
#
_symmetry.space_group_name_H-M   'P 1'
#
loop_
_entity.id
_entity.type
_entity.pdbx_description
1 polymer ?
#
loop_
_entity_poly.entity_id
_entity_poly.type
_entity_poly.pdbx_seq_one_letter_code
_entity_poly.pdbx_strand_id
1 'polypeptide(L)'
;SMKFSRCCNPLPTEKGLFGLLSERGLSVHRRECTTFKSLGVQREDVVELRWLLKKTPLPKPQSLFVTEASRNRLMMMLAVAPNDLQVREIVSLTSRPSHLNDWEITFQAPDLNVLKNALLHFAKAGLRHEFVLEL
;
A
#
# COMPACT_ATOMS: atom_id res chain seq x y z
N SER A 1 6.75 -6.38 19.04
CA SER A 1 6.25 -6.61 17.66
C SER A 1 5.68 -5.30 17.11
N MET A 2 5.68 -5.05 15.80
CA MET A 2 5.04 -3.87 15.19
C MET A 2 3.92 -4.35 14.26
N LYS A 3 2.73 -3.74 14.35
CA LYS A 3 1.54 -4.15 13.58
C LYS A 3 0.84 -2.93 12.98
N PHE A 4 0.39 -3.05 11.74
CA PHE A 4 -0.41 -2.02 11.08
C PHE A 4 -1.89 -2.23 11.40
N SER A 5 -2.59 -1.16 11.78
CA SER A 5 -3.96 -1.26 12.27
C SER A 5 -4.97 -1.39 11.14
N ARG A 6 -5.89 -2.35 11.27
CA ARG A 6 -6.98 -2.56 10.31
C ARG A 6 -7.99 -1.41 10.24
N CYS A 7 -8.12 -0.61 11.31
CA CYS A 7 -9.08 0.50 11.36
C CYS A 7 -8.78 1.63 10.36
N CYS A 8 -7.52 1.79 9.97
CA CYS A 8 -7.12 2.80 9.00
C CYS A 8 -6.14 2.29 7.94
N ASN A 9 -5.75 1.01 7.94
CA ASN A 9 -4.84 0.41 6.95
C ASN A 9 -3.66 1.33 6.57
N PRO A 10 -2.87 1.81 7.55
CA PRO A 10 -1.78 2.73 7.27
C PRO A 10 -0.72 2.05 6.40
N LEU A 11 -0.07 2.83 5.53
CA LEU A 11 1.05 2.35 4.73
C LEU A 11 2.36 2.97 5.24
N PRO A 12 3.46 2.22 5.32
CA PRO A 12 4.74 2.75 5.83
C PRO A 12 5.37 3.84 4.93
N THR A 13 4.77 4.12 3.78
CA THR A 13 5.15 5.19 2.85
C THR A 13 4.42 6.52 3.13
N GLU A 14 3.37 6.49 3.96
CA GLU A 14 2.55 7.65 4.34
C GLU A 14 3.27 8.56 5.34
N LYS A 15 2.81 9.81 5.39
CA LYS A 15 3.19 10.78 6.43
C LYS A 15 2.12 10.77 7.54
N GLY A 16 2.47 11.29 8.71
CA GLY A 16 1.51 11.41 9.82
C GLY A 16 1.13 10.06 10.40
N LEU A 17 2.07 9.13 10.49
CA LEU A 17 1.86 7.83 11.11
C LEU A 17 2.23 7.91 12.58
N PHE A 18 1.35 7.41 13.45
CA PHE A 18 1.57 7.31 14.89
C PHE A 18 1.63 5.86 15.33
N GLY A 19 2.49 5.59 16.29
CA GLY A 19 2.61 4.31 16.95
C GLY A 19 2.05 4.40 18.35
N LEU A 20 1.02 3.61 18.63
CA LEU A 20 0.50 3.40 19.98
C LEU A 20 1.32 2.30 20.66
N LEU A 21 1.96 2.65 21.76
CA LEU A 21 2.75 1.76 22.60
C LEU A 21 1.82 0.87 23.43
N SER A 22 2.19 -0.39 23.57
CA SER A 22 1.51 -1.37 24.41
C SER A 22 2.51 -2.41 24.90
N GLU A 23 2.15 -3.18 25.92
CA GLU A 23 2.97 -4.30 26.40
C GLU A 23 3.27 -5.36 25.32
N ARG A 24 2.43 -5.44 24.27
CA ARG A 24 2.58 -6.40 23.16
C ARG A 24 3.40 -5.83 21.98
N GLY A 25 3.76 -4.55 22.06
CA GLY A 25 4.51 -3.80 21.06
C GLY A 25 3.75 -2.61 20.52
N LEU A 26 3.97 -2.29 19.24
CA LEU A 26 3.56 -1.03 18.62
C LEU A 26 2.43 -1.25 17.60
N SER A 27 1.34 -0.51 17.75
CA SER A 27 0.24 -0.46 16.78
C SER A 27 0.34 0.81 15.94
N VAL A 28 0.48 0.68 14.63
CA VAL A 28 0.63 1.80 13.69
C VAL A 28 -0.75 2.28 13.24
N HIS A 29 -0.98 3.59 13.29
CA HIS A 29 -2.20 4.28 12.88
C HIS A 29 -1.86 5.52 12.03
N ARG A 30 -2.81 5.98 11.22
CA ARG A 30 -2.79 7.37 10.72
C ARG A 30 -3.16 8.32 11.84
N ARG A 31 -2.54 9.49 11.87
CA ARG A 31 -2.83 10.59 12.81
C ARG A 31 -4.31 10.98 12.79
N GLU A 32 -4.95 10.89 11.63
CA GLU A 32 -6.34 11.29 11.44
C GLU A 32 -7.36 10.18 11.78
N CYS A 33 -6.89 8.96 12.13
CA CYS A 33 -7.75 7.82 12.44
C CYS A 33 -8.73 8.15 13.59
N THR A 34 -10.03 8.07 13.32
CA THR A 34 -11.10 8.38 14.29
C THR A 34 -11.12 7.40 15.44
N THR A 35 -10.96 6.09 15.17
CA THR A 35 -10.85 5.06 16.21
C THR A 35 -9.66 5.31 17.12
N PHE A 36 -8.51 5.67 16.57
CA PHE A 36 -7.34 6.01 17.39
C PHE A 36 -7.62 7.21 18.29
N LYS A 37 -8.24 8.27 17.76
CA LYS A 37 -8.60 9.47 18.53
C LYS A 37 -9.62 9.21 19.64
N SER A 38 -10.47 8.20 19.50
CA SER A 38 -11.47 7.86 20.52
C SER A 38 -10.92 7.01 21.68
N LEU A 39 -9.68 6.52 21.60
CA LEU A 39 -9.11 5.64 22.62
C LEU A 39 -8.67 6.38 23.91
N GLY A 40 -8.73 7.71 23.95
CA GLY A 40 -8.33 8.48 25.12
C GLY A 40 -6.85 8.30 25.49
N VAL A 41 -6.00 8.03 24.50
CA VAL A 41 -4.57 7.74 24.67
C VAL A 41 -3.83 8.94 25.26
N GLN A 42 -2.91 8.67 26.18
CA GLN A 42 -2.03 9.71 26.71
C GLN A 42 -0.89 10.01 25.74
N ARG A 43 -0.27 11.18 25.88
CA ARG A 43 0.78 11.62 24.94
C ARG A 43 2.00 10.71 25.00
N GLU A 44 2.33 10.21 26.19
CA GLU A 44 3.42 9.29 26.50
C GLU A 44 3.25 7.91 25.85
N ASP A 45 2.01 7.50 25.54
CA ASP A 45 1.72 6.23 24.89
C ASP A 45 1.89 6.30 23.37
N VAL A 46 2.17 7.48 22.82
CA VAL A 46 2.13 7.73 21.37
C VAL A 46 3.45 8.31 20.88
N VAL A 47 4.00 7.68 19.85
CA VAL A 47 5.19 8.16 19.14
C VAL A 47 4.88 8.46 17.68
N GLU A 48 5.48 9.52 17.13
CA GLU A 48 5.44 9.75 15.69
C GLU A 48 6.38 8.76 14.99
N LEU A 49 5.90 8.11 13.93
CA LEU A 49 6.63 7.12 13.16
C LEU A 49 7.00 7.65 11.80
N ARG A 50 8.25 7.38 11.42
CA ARG A 50 8.78 7.65 10.08
C ARG A 50 9.69 6.52 9.66
N TRP A 51 9.55 6.08 8.42
CA TRP A 51 10.41 5.09 7.81
C TRP A 51 11.52 5.76 7.02
N LEU A 52 12.72 5.17 7.08
CA LEU A 52 13.83 5.52 6.21
C LEU A 52 13.59 4.85 4.85
N LEU A 53 12.78 5.48 3.99
CA LEU A 53 12.20 4.83 2.80
C LEU A 53 13.22 4.09 1.92
N LYS A 54 14.40 4.68 1.69
CA LYS A 54 15.47 4.09 0.87
C LYS A 54 16.31 3.02 1.59
N LYS A 55 16.14 2.88 2.91
CA LYS A 55 16.89 1.95 3.76
C LYS A 55 16.02 0.84 4.33
N THR A 56 14.70 0.92 4.15
CA THR A 56 13.77 -0.11 4.59
C THR A 56 13.46 -1.02 3.41
N PRO A 57 14.02 -2.24 3.36
CA PRO A 57 13.76 -3.19 2.29
C PRO A 57 12.31 -3.69 2.35
N LEU A 58 11.77 -4.06 1.19
CA LEU A 58 10.47 -4.70 1.08
C LEU A 58 10.63 -6.08 0.44
N PRO A 59 10.87 -7.14 1.25
CA PRO A 59 11.29 -8.44 0.71
C PRO A 59 10.16 -9.20 0.01
N LYS A 60 8.90 -8.95 0.40
CA LYS A 60 7.75 -9.65 -0.18
C LYS A 60 7.25 -8.95 -1.46
N PRO A 61 6.84 -9.71 -2.48
CA PRO A 61 6.01 -9.18 -3.55
C PRO A 61 4.73 -8.58 -2.98
N GLN A 62 4.20 -7.58 -3.66
CA GLN A 62 3.01 -6.84 -3.28
C GLN A 62 1.94 -7.00 -4.35
N SER A 63 0.67 -6.91 -3.95
CA SER A 63 -0.47 -6.99 -4.86
C SER A 63 -1.19 -5.65 -4.99
N LEU A 64 -1.52 -5.28 -6.22
CA LEU A 64 -2.45 -4.21 -6.57
C LEU A 64 -3.67 -4.82 -7.24
N PHE A 65 -4.85 -4.51 -6.73
CA PHE A 65 -6.12 -4.92 -7.31
C PHE A 65 -6.69 -3.75 -8.10
N VAL A 66 -6.87 -3.92 -9.41
CA VAL A 66 -7.43 -2.88 -10.28
C VAL A 66 -8.81 -3.33 -10.73
N THR A 67 -9.82 -2.48 -10.59
CA THR A 67 -11.20 -2.82 -10.96
C THR A 67 -11.63 -2.12 -12.24
N GLU A 68 -12.52 -2.78 -13.00
CA GLU A 68 -13.16 -2.23 -14.20
C GLU A 68 -12.18 -1.64 -15.23
N ALA A 69 -11.04 -2.30 -15.48
CA ALA A 69 -10.03 -1.86 -16.44
C ALA A 69 -9.98 -2.75 -17.68
N SER A 70 -9.81 -2.14 -18.86
CA SER A 70 -9.48 -2.90 -20.06
C SER A 70 -8.01 -3.32 -20.05
N ARG A 71 -7.69 -4.46 -20.68
CA ARG A 71 -6.31 -4.95 -20.82
C ARG A 71 -5.38 -3.88 -21.40
N ASN A 72 -5.83 -3.17 -22.44
CA ASN A 72 -5.01 -2.14 -23.09
C ASN A 72 -4.70 -0.99 -22.12
N ARG A 73 -5.70 -0.54 -21.36
CA ARG A 73 -5.50 0.54 -20.38
C ARG A 73 -4.54 0.11 -19.26
N LEU A 74 -4.66 -1.14 -18.79
CA LEU A 74 -3.75 -1.72 -17.80
C LEU A 74 -2.31 -1.75 -18.33
N MET A 75 -2.12 -2.30 -19.53
CA MET A 75 -0.78 -2.41 -20.15
C MET A 75 -0.17 -1.04 -20.41
N MET A 76 -0.94 -0.04 -20.85
CA MET A 76 -0.45 1.33 -21.00
C MET A 76 0.01 1.94 -19.68
N MET A 77 -0.71 1.69 -18.58
CA MET A 77 -0.31 2.15 -17.26
C MET A 77 0.99 1.47 -16.80
N LEU A 78 1.12 0.16 -17.03
CA LEU A 78 2.31 -0.60 -16.63
C LEU A 78 3.55 -0.30 -17.48
N ALA A 79 3.36 0.00 -18.77
CA ALA A 79 4.46 0.30 -19.70
C ALA A 79 5.28 1.54 -19.32
N VAL A 80 4.70 2.43 -18.51
CA VAL A 80 5.36 3.65 -18.00
C VAL A 80 5.56 3.61 -16.47
N ALA A 81 5.48 2.44 -15.85
CA ALA A 81 5.76 2.29 -14.43
C ALA A 81 7.25 2.57 -14.11
N PRO A 82 7.59 2.92 -12.85
CA PRO A 82 8.98 3.15 -12.46
C PRO A 82 9.88 1.95 -12.78
N ASN A 83 11.09 2.18 -13.30
CA ASN A 83 12.01 1.13 -13.76
C ASN A 83 12.34 0.07 -12.69
N ASP A 84 12.41 0.47 -11.42
CA ASP A 84 12.74 -0.43 -10.32
C ASP A 84 11.53 -1.27 -9.85
N LEU A 85 10.35 -1.05 -10.43
CA LEU A 85 9.15 -1.84 -10.20
C LEU A 85 9.14 -3.06 -11.11
N GLN A 86 9.28 -4.25 -10.54
CA GLN A 86 9.28 -5.49 -11.32
C GLN A 86 7.92 -6.16 -11.26
N VAL A 87 7.13 -6.05 -12.32
CA VAL A 87 5.87 -6.82 -12.45
C VAL A 87 6.23 -8.31 -12.55
N ARG A 88 5.60 -9.12 -11.70
CA ARG A 88 5.79 -10.59 -11.65
C ARG A 88 4.65 -11.32 -12.32
N GLU A 89 3.43 -10.88 -12.08
CA GLU A 89 2.23 -11.56 -12.55
C GLU A 89 1.12 -10.54 -12.81
N ILE A 90 0.29 -10.84 -13.80
CA ILE A 90 -0.93 -10.09 -14.11
C ILE A 90 -2.04 -11.13 -14.33
N VAL A 91 -3.01 -11.16 -13.42
CA VAL A 91 -4.13 -12.12 -13.45
C VAL A 91 -5.43 -11.36 -13.70
N SER A 92 -6.24 -11.83 -14.66
CA SER A 92 -7.63 -11.37 -14.81
C SER A 92 -8.49 -12.13 -13.81
N LEU A 93 -9.12 -11.42 -12.88
CA LEU A 93 -10.01 -11.98 -11.86
C LEU A 93 -11.45 -12.17 -12.39
N THR A 94 -11.79 -11.55 -13.52
CA THR A 94 -13.09 -11.72 -14.17
C THR A 94 -13.14 -13.03 -14.96
N SER A 95 -14.09 -13.92 -14.63
CA SER A 95 -14.23 -15.24 -15.26
C SER A 95 -14.99 -15.23 -16.59
N ARG A 96 -15.74 -14.15 -16.90
CA ARG A 96 -16.53 -14.04 -18.13
C ARG A 96 -15.88 -13.03 -19.10
N PRO A 97 -15.96 -13.26 -20.42
CA PRO A 97 -15.47 -12.30 -21.40
C PRO A 97 -16.15 -10.95 -21.22
N SER A 98 -15.37 -9.91 -20.91
CA SER A 98 -15.80 -8.53 -20.78
C SER A 98 -14.73 -7.61 -21.35
N HIS A 99 -15.14 -6.43 -21.80
CA HIS A 99 -14.21 -5.38 -22.20
C HIS A 99 -13.51 -4.71 -21.01
N LEU A 100 -14.13 -4.80 -19.83
CA LEU A 100 -13.62 -4.32 -18.55
C LEU A 100 -13.54 -5.50 -17.58
N ASN A 101 -12.35 -5.74 -17.04
CA ASN A 101 -12.09 -6.81 -16.08
C ASN A 101 -11.50 -6.24 -14.80
N ASP A 102 -11.59 -7.05 -13.74
CA ASP A 102 -10.82 -6.87 -12.53
C ASP A 102 -9.50 -7.61 -12.68
N TRP A 103 -8.42 -7.02 -12.15
CA TRP A 103 -7.07 -7.50 -12.31
C TRP A 103 -6.34 -7.54 -10.97
N GLU A 104 -5.55 -8.58 -10.76
CA GLU A 104 -4.51 -8.59 -9.76
C GLU A 104 -3.16 -8.39 -10.47
N ILE A 105 -2.36 -7.46 -9.96
CA ILE A 105 -0.99 -7.21 -10.40
C ILE A 105 -0.06 -7.48 -9.24
N THR A 106 0.75 -8.53 -9.37
CA THR A 106 1.80 -8.85 -8.39
C THR A 106 3.09 -8.19 -8.85
N PHE A 107 3.73 -7.42 -7.98
CA PHE A 107 4.98 -6.72 -8.30
C PHE A 107 5.98 -6.77 -7.15
N GLN A 108 7.27 -6.67 -7.48
CA GLN A 108 8.34 -6.51 -6.51
C GLN A 108 8.85 -5.06 -6.50
N ALA A 109 9.01 -4.51 -5.31
CA ALA A 109 9.77 -3.28 -5.07
C ALA A 109 10.95 -3.61 -4.15
N PRO A 110 12.14 -3.04 -4.37
CA PRO A 110 13.30 -3.30 -3.51
C PRO A 110 13.20 -2.64 -2.13
N ASP A 111 12.55 -1.48 -2.05
CA ASP A 111 12.42 -0.70 -0.82
C ASP A 111 11.10 0.09 -0.77
N LEU A 112 10.84 0.72 0.37
CA LEU A 112 9.64 1.56 0.55
C LEU A 112 9.63 2.82 -0.32
N ASN A 113 10.78 3.28 -0.81
CA ASN A 113 10.85 4.42 -1.71
C ASN A 113 10.30 4.07 -3.10
N VAL A 114 10.68 2.91 -3.64
CA VAL A 114 10.12 2.40 -4.90
C VAL A 114 8.64 2.07 -4.74
N LEU A 115 8.22 1.45 -3.62
CA LEU A 115 6.79 1.25 -3.32
C LEU A 115 6.01 2.57 -3.36
N LYS A 116 6.52 3.61 -2.69
CA LYS A 116 5.90 4.93 -2.69
C LYS A 116 5.73 5.50 -4.11
N ASN A 117 6.77 5.39 -4.93
CA ASN A 117 6.72 5.87 -6.32
C ASN A 117 5.71 5.07 -7.16
N ALA A 118 5.62 3.76 -6.96
CA ALA A 118 4.63 2.91 -7.61
C ALA A 118 3.20 3.29 -7.22
N LEU A 119 2.93 3.49 -5.92
CA LEU A 119 1.60 3.90 -5.46
C LEU A 119 1.20 5.28 -6.01
N LEU A 120 2.14 6.23 -6.07
CA LEU A 120 1.90 7.53 -6.70
C LEU A 120 1.65 7.42 -8.21
N HIS A 121 2.34 6.50 -8.89
CA HIS A 121 2.12 6.19 -10.30
C HIS A 121 0.69 5.66 -10.53
N PHE A 122 0.28 4.66 -9.76
CA PHE A 122 -1.07 4.08 -9.85
C PHE A 122 -2.17 5.09 -9.53
N ALA A 123 -1.98 5.93 -8.51
CA ALA A 123 -2.89 7.02 -8.19
C ALA A 123 -3.09 8.00 -9.36
N LYS A 124 -2.01 8.34 -10.09
CA LYS A 124 -2.08 9.25 -11.24
C LYS A 124 -2.67 8.61 -12.49
N ALA A 125 -2.67 7.28 -12.61
CA ALA A 125 -3.20 6.58 -13.77
C ALA A 125 -4.73 6.69 -13.92
N GLY A 126 -5.42 7.14 -12.87
CA GLY A 126 -6.88 7.32 -12.86
C GLY A 126 -7.67 6.00 -12.95
N LEU A 127 -7.01 4.87 -12.67
CA LEU A 127 -7.65 3.57 -12.54
C LEU A 127 -8.15 3.38 -11.11
N ARG A 128 -9.34 2.81 -10.96
CA ARG A 128 -9.83 2.38 -9.65
C ARG A 128 -8.96 1.22 -9.18
N HIS A 129 -8.38 1.35 -7.99
CA HIS A 129 -7.51 0.33 -7.46
C HIS A 129 -7.52 0.30 -5.93
N GLU A 130 -7.19 -0.86 -5.41
CA GLU A 130 -6.90 -1.11 -4.00
C GLU A 130 -5.50 -1.71 -3.87
N PHE A 131 -4.79 -1.29 -2.83
CA PHE A 131 -3.47 -1.82 -2.49
C PHE A 131 -3.52 -2.41 -1.09
N VAL A 132 -3.02 -3.64 -0.96
CA VAL A 132 -2.85 -4.32 0.32
C VAL A 132 -1.36 -4.55 0.55
N LEU A 133 -0.87 -4.09 1.70
CA LEU A 133 0.53 -4.24 2.07
C LEU A 133 0.80 -5.67 2.56
N GLU A 134 1.70 -6.36 1.88
CA GLU A 134 2.20 -7.68 2.26
C GLU A 134 3.50 -7.52 3.08
N LEU A 135 3.46 -7.95 4.35
CA LEU A 135 4.55 -7.81 5.34
C LEU A 135 5.24 -9.13 5.65
#